data_AF-A0AA38IVW0-F1
#
_entry.id   AF-A0AA38IVW0-F1
#
_cell.length_a   1.000
_cell.length_b   1.000
_cell.length_c   1.000
_cell.angle_alpha   90.00
_cell.angle_beta   90.00
_cell.angle_gamma   90.00
#
_symmetry.space_group_name_H-M   'P 1'
#
loop_
_entity.id
_entity.type
_entity.pdbx_description
1 polymer ?
#
loop_
_entity_poly.entity_id
_entity_poly.type
_entity_poly.pdbx_seq_one_letter_code
_entity_poly.pdbx_strand_id
1 'polypeptide(L)'
;MPPAAITTAIASITPSTLRQYKVSYKLWWRYCYEKGIPVHTTQTEAVIIFLQHLYTKTNAANGTFNSHRSALAVILPGDVGNDNNLRRFLKGIKRLRPQKPKYQTTWDPSRVLHHLPFSLLSAKLITLLALITGQRLQALHLIKLSQIVEDEQGFKIFIHHTTKPSIRSGEQPCLHIPYFLDQPTT
;
A
#
# COMPACT_ATOMS: atom_id res chain seq x y z
N MET A 1 18.00 -9.05 -18.72
CA MET A 1 16.87 -9.80 -19.32
C MET A 1 16.96 -9.71 -20.84
N PRO A 2 16.55 -10.75 -21.58
CA PRO A 2 16.50 -10.69 -23.04
C PRO A 2 15.47 -9.65 -23.53
N PRO A 3 15.77 -8.85 -24.59
CA PRO A 3 14.86 -7.82 -25.09
C PRO A 3 13.45 -8.31 -25.41
N ALA A 4 13.32 -9.52 -25.96
CA ALA A 4 12.05 -10.13 -26.32
C ALA A 4 11.12 -10.39 -25.11
N ALA A 5 11.67 -10.51 -23.89
CA ALA A 5 10.89 -10.81 -22.68
C ALA A 5 10.54 -9.56 -21.86
N ILE A 6 11.02 -8.38 -22.24
CA ILE A 6 10.88 -7.15 -21.44
C ILE A 6 9.42 -6.77 -21.23
N THR A 7 8.60 -6.80 -22.29
CA THR A 7 7.18 -6.44 -22.24
C THR A 7 6.40 -7.33 -21.27
N THR A 8 6.62 -8.65 -21.37
CA THR A 8 6.02 -9.66 -20.47
C THR A 8 6.50 -9.48 -19.04
N ALA A 9 7.80 -9.22 -18.83
CA ALA A 9 8.36 -8.97 -17.50
C ALA A 9 7.76 -7.72 -16.84
N ILE A 10 7.60 -6.63 -17.60
CA ILE A 10 7.00 -5.38 -17.11
C ILE A 10 5.53 -5.60 -16.72
N ALA A 11 4.80 -6.49 -17.38
CA ALA A 11 3.40 -6.81 -17.05
C ALA A 11 3.23 -7.42 -15.64
N SER A 12 4.32 -7.91 -15.02
CA SER A 12 4.31 -8.35 -13.61
C SER A 12 4.08 -7.20 -12.61
N ILE A 13 4.21 -5.94 -13.05
CA ILE A 13 4.10 -4.75 -12.21
C ILE A 13 2.88 -3.93 -12.65
N THR A 14 2.04 -3.53 -11.70
CA THR A 14 0.87 -2.70 -12.03
C THR A 14 1.30 -1.32 -12.53
N PRO A 15 0.55 -0.69 -13.46
CA PRO A 15 0.88 0.65 -13.97
C PRO A 15 0.97 1.73 -12.88
N SER A 16 0.20 1.57 -11.79
CA SER A 16 0.29 2.43 -10.60
C SER A 16 1.63 2.30 -9.87
N THR A 17 2.13 1.08 -9.69
CA THR A 17 3.43 0.82 -9.04
C THR A 17 4.59 1.28 -9.93
N LEU A 18 4.50 1.07 -11.25
CA LEU A 18 5.52 1.56 -12.17
C LEU A 18 5.62 3.10 -12.15
N ARG A 19 4.47 3.80 -12.08
CA ARG A 19 4.43 5.26 -11.89
C ARG A 19 5.10 5.70 -10.59
N GLN A 20 4.88 4.99 -9.49
CA GLN A 20 5.54 5.27 -8.21
C GLN A 20 7.06 5.06 -8.29
N TYR A 21 7.52 4.02 -9.00
CA TYR A 21 8.94 3.70 -9.14
C TYR A 21 9.71 4.69 -10.01
N LYS A 22 9.03 5.42 -10.91
CA LYS A 22 9.63 6.45 -11.78
C LYS A 22 10.52 7.44 -11.02
N VAL A 23 10.12 7.84 -9.81
CA VAL A 23 10.92 8.76 -8.97
C VAL A 23 12.24 8.11 -8.56
N SER A 24 12.18 6.87 -8.08
CA SER A 24 13.37 6.10 -7.68
C SER A 24 14.35 5.95 -8.84
N TYR A 25 13.86 5.63 -10.04
CA TYR A 25 14.69 5.47 -11.23
C TYR A 25 15.39 6.76 -11.64
N LYS A 26 14.67 7.90 -11.61
CA LYS A 26 15.28 9.21 -11.89
C LYS A 26 16.39 9.56 -10.89
N LEU A 27 16.15 9.32 -9.60
CA LEU A 27 17.12 9.61 -8.54
C LEU A 27 18.37 8.72 -8.67
N TRP A 28 18.17 7.42 -8.91
CA TRP A 28 19.26 6.47 -9.12
C TRP A 28 20.08 6.82 -10.36
N TRP A 29 19.41 7.06 -11.48
CA TRP A 29 20.09 7.44 -12.72
C TRP A 29 20.98 8.67 -12.54
N ARG A 30 20.44 9.71 -11.92
CA ARG A 30 21.19 10.94 -11.63
C ARG A 30 22.39 10.67 -10.73
N TYR A 31 22.20 9.89 -9.67
CA TYR A 31 23.29 9.53 -8.76
C TYR A 31 24.40 8.75 -9.46
N CYS A 32 24.05 7.77 -10.28
CA CYS A 32 24.99 7.00 -11.10
C CYS A 32 25.78 7.90 -12.05
N TYR A 33 25.10 8.81 -12.74
CA TYR A 33 25.72 9.77 -13.64
C TYR A 33 26.72 10.68 -12.90
N GLU A 34 26.33 11.25 -11.76
CA GLU A 34 27.19 12.13 -10.95
C GLU A 34 28.40 11.40 -10.35
N LYS A 35 28.31 10.07 -10.15
CA LYS A 35 29.38 9.25 -9.54
C LYS A 35 30.18 8.42 -10.55
N GLY A 36 29.85 8.49 -11.84
CA GLY A 36 30.48 7.66 -12.87
C GLY A 36 30.24 6.16 -12.68
N ILE A 37 29.15 5.77 -12.02
CA ILE A 37 28.81 4.36 -11.74
C ILE A 37 27.90 3.84 -12.86
N PRO A 38 28.12 2.63 -13.40
CA PRO A 38 27.20 2.05 -14.37
C PRO A 38 25.82 1.79 -13.72
N VAL A 39 24.75 2.25 -14.37
CA VAL A 39 23.37 2.20 -13.83
C VAL A 39 22.88 0.78 -13.53
N HIS A 40 23.38 -0.20 -14.27
CA HIS A 40 23.00 -1.62 -14.16
C HIS A 40 23.98 -2.46 -13.33
N THR A 41 24.85 -1.82 -12.56
CA THR A 41 25.82 -2.54 -11.70
C THR A 41 25.10 -3.31 -10.60
N THR A 42 25.55 -4.54 -10.33
CA THR A 42 24.94 -5.51 -9.41
C THR A 42 25.34 -5.34 -7.95
N GLN A 43 26.20 -4.37 -7.62
CA GLN A 43 26.75 -4.27 -6.28
C GLN A 43 25.74 -3.66 -5.30
N THR A 44 25.19 -4.48 -4.40
CA THR A 44 24.33 -4.04 -3.29
C THR A 44 24.96 -2.89 -2.50
N GLU A 45 26.29 -2.88 -2.37
CA GLU A 45 27.04 -1.81 -1.72
C GLU A 45 26.75 -0.44 -2.34
N ALA A 46 26.77 -0.31 -3.67
CA ALA A 46 26.47 0.94 -4.36
C ALA A 46 25.02 1.41 -4.07
N VAL A 47 24.08 0.47 -3.98
CA VAL A 47 22.69 0.76 -3.60
C VAL A 47 22.61 1.27 -2.16
N ILE A 48 23.32 0.65 -1.22
CA ILE A 48 23.36 1.09 0.18
C ILE A 48 23.96 2.50 0.28
N ILE A 49 25.07 2.77 -0.40
CA ILE A 49 25.71 4.10 -0.41
C ILE A 49 24.76 5.15 -1.01
N PHE A 50 24.05 4.82 -2.08
CA PHE A 50 23.02 5.70 -2.65
C PHE A 50 21.87 5.98 -1.67
N LEU A 51 21.33 4.94 -1.03
CA LEU A 51 20.26 5.13 -0.05
C LEU A 51 20.74 5.91 1.17
N GLN A 52 22.00 5.74 1.59
CA GLN A 52 22.63 6.56 2.62
C GLN A 52 22.74 8.02 2.17
N HIS A 53 23.12 8.28 0.92
CA HIS A 53 23.14 9.61 0.34
C HIS A 53 21.75 10.28 0.33
N LEU A 54 20.70 9.52 0.00
CA LEU A 54 19.33 10.02 0.09
C LEU A 54 18.90 10.26 1.55
N TYR A 55 19.31 9.40 2.47
CA TYR A 55 19.02 9.52 3.89
C TYR A 55 19.63 10.77 4.51
N THR A 56 20.86 11.14 4.11
CA THR A 56 21.52 12.36 4.59
C THR A 56 20.95 13.62 3.95
N LYS A 57 20.58 13.59 2.66
CA LYS A 57 20.04 14.75 1.95
C LYS A 57 18.56 15.01 2.17
N THR A 58 17.79 13.99 2.58
CA THR A 58 16.34 14.10 2.69
C THR A 58 15.84 13.63 4.05
N ASN A 59 14.76 14.24 4.52
CA ASN A 59 14.03 13.76 5.70
C ASN A 59 12.92 12.75 5.34
N ALA A 60 13.16 11.93 4.31
CA ALA A 60 12.17 10.97 3.82
C ALA A 60 11.82 9.92 4.89
N ALA A 61 10.57 9.45 4.86
CA ALA A 61 10.09 8.39 5.75
C ALA A 61 10.61 7.00 5.31
N ASN A 62 10.63 6.05 6.25
CA ASN A 62 11.08 4.67 6.01
C ASN A 62 10.37 3.99 4.83
N GLY A 63 9.07 4.25 4.65
CA GLY A 63 8.28 3.71 3.53
C GLY A 63 8.83 4.12 2.16
N THR A 64 9.44 5.30 2.07
CA THR A 64 10.09 5.80 0.85
C THR A 64 11.32 4.95 0.50
N PHE A 65 12.17 4.63 1.49
CA PHE A 65 13.36 3.79 1.27
C PHE A 65 12.99 2.36 0.86
N ASN A 66 11.93 1.79 1.44
CA ASN A 66 11.41 0.50 0.99
C ASN A 66 10.88 0.54 -0.45
N SER A 67 10.27 1.68 -0.85
CA SER A 67 9.84 1.90 -2.23
C SER A 67 11.04 1.99 -3.18
N HIS A 68 12.11 2.69 -2.79
CA HIS A 68 13.36 2.73 -3.57
C HIS A 68 14.00 1.34 -3.72
N ARG A 69 14.13 0.56 -2.62
CA ARG A 69 14.63 -0.83 -2.69
C ARG A 69 13.81 -1.67 -3.66
N SER A 70 12.49 -1.61 -3.56
CA SER A 70 11.61 -2.42 -4.41
C SER A 70 11.71 -2.01 -5.88
N ALA A 71 11.80 -0.71 -6.16
CA ALA A 71 12.01 -0.20 -7.51
C ALA A 71 13.34 -0.69 -8.10
N LEU A 72 14.44 -0.55 -7.35
CA LEU A 72 15.78 -0.92 -7.80
C LEU A 72 15.92 -2.43 -8.02
N ALA A 73 15.30 -3.25 -7.18
CA ALA A 73 15.29 -4.71 -7.34
C ALA A 73 14.66 -5.18 -8.66
N VAL A 74 13.86 -4.34 -9.34
CA VAL A 74 13.29 -4.66 -10.67
C VAL A 74 14.30 -4.49 -11.80
N ILE A 75 15.18 -3.49 -11.70
CA ILE A 75 16.06 -3.07 -12.81
C ILE A 75 17.51 -3.51 -12.63
N LEU A 76 17.92 -3.77 -11.40
CA LEU A 76 19.26 -4.24 -11.07
C LEU A 76 19.32 -5.76 -11.19
N PRO A 77 20.40 -6.33 -11.75
CA PRO A 77 20.56 -7.77 -11.79
C PRO A 77 20.83 -8.34 -10.40
N GLY A 78 20.42 -9.59 -10.17
CA GLY A 78 20.60 -10.28 -8.89
C GLY A 78 19.49 -10.00 -7.87
N ASP A 79 19.65 -10.54 -6.67
CA ASP A 79 18.65 -10.43 -5.59
C ASP A 79 18.99 -9.31 -4.60
N VAL A 80 19.20 -8.10 -5.11
CA VAL A 80 19.40 -6.89 -4.30
C VAL A 80 18.25 -6.72 -3.30
N GLY A 81 17.05 -7.15 -3.69
CA GLY A 81 15.88 -7.22 -2.84
C GLY A 81 16.12 -8.01 -1.56
N ASN A 82 16.73 -9.19 -1.59
CA ASN A 82 16.91 -10.04 -0.41
C ASN A 82 18.25 -9.94 0.30
N ASP A 83 19.16 -9.09 -0.18
CA ASP A 83 20.46 -8.87 0.43
C ASP A 83 20.38 -8.53 1.94
N ASN A 84 21.17 -9.24 2.75
CA ASN A 84 21.18 -9.12 4.20
C ASN A 84 21.69 -7.77 4.71
N ASN A 85 22.71 -7.19 4.05
CA ASN A 85 23.27 -5.90 4.42
C ASN A 85 22.26 -4.78 4.15
N LEU A 86 21.59 -4.83 2.98
CA LEU A 86 20.53 -3.88 2.66
C LEU A 86 19.36 -3.98 3.64
N ARG A 87 18.93 -5.20 4.00
CA ARG A 87 17.88 -5.42 5.01
C ARG A 87 18.27 -4.86 6.38
N ARG A 88 19.50 -5.10 6.84
CA ARG A 88 20.03 -4.54 8.09
C ARG A 88 20.08 -3.02 8.05
N PHE A 89 20.54 -2.45 6.94
CA PHE A 89 20.59 -1.00 6.73
C PHE A 89 19.19 -0.36 6.83
N LEU A 90 18.19 -0.88 6.11
CA LEU A 90 16.82 -0.37 6.16
C LEU A 90 16.18 -0.52 7.56
N LYS A 91 16.52 -1.59 8.29
CA LYS A 91 16.14 -1.74 9.70
C LYS A 91 16.78 -0.67 10.57
N GLY A 92 18.03 -0.29 10.28
CA GLY A 92 18.72 0.85 10.88
C GLY A 92 17.97 2.16 10.67
N ILE A 93 17.62 2.50 9.42
CA ILE A 93 16.81 3.68 9.10
C ILE A 93 15.50 3.67 9.91
N LYS A 94 14.80 2.53 9.95
CA LYS A 94 13.54 2.41 10.70
C LYS A 94 13.67 2.72 12.19
N ARG A 95 14.79 2.35 12.81
CA ARG A 95 15.08 2.61 14.23
C ARG A 95 15.51 4.05 14.48
N LEU A 96 16.32 4.61 13.58
CA LEU A 96 16.81 5.99 13.68
C LEU A 96 15.70 7.02 13.41
N ARG A 97 14.73 6.67 12.54
CA ARG A 97 13.57 7.51 12.20
C ARG A 97 12.27 6.74 12.36
N PRO A 98 11.81 6.44 13.58
CA PRO A 98 10.56 5.73 13.79
C PRO A 98 9.39 6.55 13.22
N GLN A 99 8.46 5.87 12.53
CA GLN A 99 7.23 6.53 12.10
C GLN A 99 6.38 6.79 13.34
N LYS A 100 6.10 8.07 13.62
CA LYS A 100 5.19 8.45 14.69
C LYS A 100 3.76 8.11 14.27
N PRO A 101 2.93 7.54 15.17
CA PRO A 101 1.51 7.37 14.89
C PRO A 101 0.91 8.73 14.56
N LYS A 102 0.06 8.77 13.52
CA LYS A 102 -0.56 10.01 13.06
C LYS A 102 -1.58 10.57 14.08
N TYR A 103 -2.16 9.69 14.90
CA TYR A 103 -3.18 10.01 15.89
C TYR A 103 -2.77 9.45 17.25
N GLN A 104 -2.96 10.25 18.30
CA GLN A 104 -2.72 9.84 19.69
C GLN A 104 -3.96 9.21 20.34
N THR A 105 -5.14 9.51 19.81
CA THR A 105 -6.42 9.02 20.31
C THR A 105 -7.32 8.63 19.14
N THR A 106 -8.30 7.76 19.40
CA THR A 106 -9.42 7.49 18.48
C THR A 106 -10.41 8.65 18.51
N TRP A 107 -11.03 8.93 17.37
CA TRP A 107 -12.03 9.99 17.25
C TRP A 107 -13.43 9.43 17.59
N ASP A 108 -14.32 10.30 18.06
CA ASP A 108 -15.72 9.96 18.35
C ASP A 108 -16.54 9.86 17.05
N PRO A 109 -17.08 8.67 16.70
CA PRO A 109 -17.86 8.47 15.48
C PRO A 109 -19.12 9.33 15.37
N SER A 110 -19.71 9.66 16.51
CA SER A 110 -20.97 10.41 16.61
C SER A 110 -20.86 11.78 15.96
N ARG A 111 -19.69 12.43 16.07
CA ARG A 111 -19.41 13.73 15.46
C ARG A 111 -19.53 13.70 13.94
N VAL A 112 -19.01 12.65 13.29
CA VAL A 112 -19.08 12.53 11.83
C VAL A 112 -20.52 12.28 11.37
N LEU A 113 -21.29 11.49 12.12
CA LEU A 113 -22.70 11.24 11.82
C LEU A 113 -23.56 12.49 11.97
N HIS A 114 -23.26 13.37 12.93
CA HIS A 114 -23.95 14.64 13.11
C HIS A 114 -23.73 15.61 11.94
N HIS A 115 -22.54 15.60 11.34
CA HIS A 115 -22.19 16.48 10.22
C HIS A 115 -22.73 16.01 8.85
N LEU A 116 -23.31 14.81 8.76
CA LEU A 116 -23.85 14.27 7.50
C LEU A 116 -25.36 14.58 7.40
N PRO A 117 -25.79 15.49 6.51
CA PRO A 117 -27.20 15.83 6.37
C PRO A 117 -28.01 14.64 5.79
N PHE A 118 -29.27 14.52 6.21
CA PHE A 118 -30.17 13.45 5.78
C PHE A 118 -30.50 13.47 4.27
N SER A 119 -30.26 14.58 3.58
CA SER A 119 -30.43 14.71 2.13
C SER A 119 -29.44 13.84 1.33
N LEU A 120 -28.37 13.34 1.95
CA LEU A 120 -27.32 12.53 1.32
C LEU A 120 -27.31 11.11 1.87
N LEU A 121 -28.43 10.39 1.69
CA LEU A 121 -28.63 9.04 2.24
C LEU A 121 -27.54 8.04 1.79
N SER A 122 -27.09 8.12 0.53
CA SER A 122 -25.99 7.31 0.00
C SER A 122 -24.65 7.61 0.69
N ALA A 123 -24.37 8.87 1.01
CA ALA A 123 -23.13 9.25 1.70
C ALA A 123 -23.15 8.77 3.16
N LYS A 124 -24.33 8.84 3.81
CA LYS A 124 -24.52 8.32 5.16
C LYS A 124 -24.33 6.80 5.21
N LEU A 125 -24.91 6.08 4.26
CA LEU A 125 -24.75 4.63 4.13
C LEU A 125 -23.27 4.25 3.93
N ILE A 126 -22.57 4.86 2.97
CA ILE A 126 -21.16 4.55 2.71
C ILE A 126 -20.28 4.89 3.91
N THR A 127 -20.57 6.00 4.61
CA THR A 127 -19.82 6.39 5.82
C THR A 127 -20.03 5.38 6.95
N LEU A 128 -21.26 4.97 7.21
CA LEU A 128 -21.57 3.94 8.20
C LEU A 128 -20.91 2.61 7.85
N LEU A 129 -20.97 2.22 6.57
CA LEU A 129 -20.34 1.01 6.09
C LEU A 129 -18.81 1.05 6.27
N ALA A 130 -18.18 2.18 5.97
CA ALA A 130 -16.75 2.38 6.20
C ALA A 130 -16.39 2.30 7.69
N LEU A 131 -17.24 2.86 8.56
CA LEU A 131 -17.03 2.88 10.01
C LEU A 131 -17.16 1.49 10.63
N ILE A 132 -18.20 0.73 10.26
CA ILE A 132 -18.49 -0.59 10.82
C ILE A 132 -17.52 -1.65 10.28
N THR A 133 -17.23 -1.62 8.98
CA THR A 133 -16.42 -2.68 8.34
C THR A 133 -14.91 -2.38 8.36
N GLY A 134 -14.51 -1.14 8.63
CA GLY A 134 -13.11 -0.71 8.60
C GLY A 134 -12.46 -0.80 7.21
N GLN A 135 -13.25 -0.94 6.15
CA GLN A 135 -12.75 -1.19 4.80
C GLN A 135 -12.21 0.08 4.13
N ARG A 136 -11.28 -0.12 3.18
CA ARG A 136 -10.80 0.97 2.33
C ARG A 136 -11.87 1.38 1.32
N LEU A 137 -11.87 2.65 0.91
CA LEU A 137 -12.79 3.17 -0.10
C LEU A 137 -12.79 2.37 -1.40
N GLN A 138 -11.65 1.83 -1.81
CA GLN A 138 -11.56 0.97 -3.00
C GLN A 138 -12.40 -0.31 -2.88
N ALA A 139 -12.47 -0.91 -1.69
CA ALA A 139 -13.28 -2.09 -1.43
C ALA A 139 -14.77 -1.72 -1.46
N LEU A 140 -15.15 -0.60 -0.85
CA LEU A 140 -16.52 -0.10 -0.84
C LEU A 140 -17.03 0.27 -2.25
N HIS A 141 -16.17 0.84 -3.09
CA HIS A 141 -16.51 1.18 -4.48
C HIS A 141 -16.81 -0.05 -5.34
N LEU A 142 -16.26 -1.21 -4.99
CA LEU A 142 -16.44 -2.45 -5.75
C LEU A 142 -17.70 -3.23 -5.36
N ILE A 143 -18.44 -2.75 -4.36
CA ILE A 143 -19.68 -3.37 -3.91
C ILE A 143 -20.73 -3.27 -5.01
N LYS A 144 -21.32 -4.41 -5.36
CA LYS A 144 -22.47 -4.49 -6.27
C LYS A 144 -23.68 -4.95 -5.48
N LEU A 145 -24.84 -4.36 -5.78
CA LEU A 145 -26.10 -4.74 -5.14
C LEU A 145 -26.42 -6.22 -5.32
N SER A 146 -26.09 -6.80 -6.48
CA SER A 146 -26.27 -8.23 -6.77
C SER A 146 -25.41 -9.17 -5.93
N GLN A 147 -24.44 -8.64 -5.17
CA GLN A 147 -23.49 -9.39 -4.35
C GLN A 147 -23.75 -9.19 -2.85
N ILE A 148 -24.87 -8.55 -2.52
CA ILE A 148 -25.37 -8.41 -1.16
C ILE A 148 -26.37 -9.54 -0.93
N VAL A 149 -26.08 -10.39 0.04
CA VAL A 149 -26.93 -11.52 0.45
C VAL A 149 -27.36 -11.27 1.88
N GLU A 150 -28.66 -11.37 2.12
CA GLU A 150 -29.25 -11.33 3.46
C GLU A 150 -29.34 -12.77 4.00
N ASP A 151 -29.02 -12.92 5.28
CA ASP A 151 -29.03 -14.18 6.02
C ASP A 151 -29.68 -13.93 7.39
N GLU A 152 -30.06 -14.98 8.12
CA GLU A 152 -30.70 -14.88 9.44
C GLU A 152 -29.85 -14.10 10.46
N GLN A 153 -28.53 -14.06 10.26
CA GLN A 153 -27.57 -13.40 11.13
C GLN A 153 -27.24 -11.95 10.71
N GLY A 154 -27.65 -11.50 9.52
CA GLY A 154 -27.36 -10.16 9.01
C GLY A 154 -27.06 -10.14 7.50
N PHE A 155 -26.30 -9.13 7.07
CA PHE A 155 -25.92 -8.94 5.66
C PHE A 155 -24.51 -9.45 5.37
N LYS A 156 -24.35 -10.14 4.24
CA LYS A 156 -23.07 -10.58 3.68
C LYS A 156 -22.83 -9.88 2.35
N ILE A 157 -21.70 -9.19 2.20
CA ILE A 157 -21.31 -8.50 0.97
C ILE A 157 -20.05 -9.15 0.40
N PHE A 158 -20.17 -9.77 -0.77
CA PHE A 158 -19.05 -10.42 -1.45
C PHE A 158 -18.33 -9.45 -2.39
N ILE A 159 -17.02 -9.29 -2.23
CA ILE A 159 -16.19 -8.45 -3.11
C ILE A 159 -15.39 -9.36 -4.05
N HIS A 160 -15.91 -9.56 -5.25
CA HIS A 160 -15.34 -10.50 -6.23
C HIS A 160 -14.12 -9.96 -7.00
N HIS A 161 -13.87 -8.64 -6.93
CA HIS A 161 -12.79 -8.01 -7.68
C HIS A 161 -11.47 -8.05 -6.90
N THR A 162 -10.38 -8.37 -7.61
CA THR A 162 -9.01 -8.42 -7.07
C THR A 162 -8.57 -7.05 -6.58
N THR A 163 -8.68 -6.81 -5.27
CA THR A 163 -8.00 -5.70 -4.60
C THR A 163 -6.62 -6.15 -4.14
N LYS A 164 -5.61 -5.26 -4.15
CA LYS A 164 -4.28 -5.55 -3.57
C LYS A 164 -4.49 -5.78 -2.05
N PRO A 165 -4.32 -7.00 -1.46
CA PRO A 165 -3.68 -8.22 -1.94
C PRO A 165 -4.62 -9.45 -1.92
N SER A 166 -5.29 -9.78 -3.03
CA SER A 166 -5.89 -11.10 -3.18
C SER A 166 -4.80 -12.09 -3.57
N ILE A 167 -4.28 -12.81 -2.58
CA ILE A 167 -3.59 -14.08 -2.84
C ILE A 167 -4.56 -14.91 -3.68
N ARG A 168 -4.11 -15.52 -4.78
CA ARG A 168 -4.95 -16.37 -5.67
C ARG A 168 -5.42 -17.68 -4.98
N SER A 169 -5.35 -17.74 -3.65
CA SER A 169 -5.62 -18.91 -2.82
C SER A 169 -6.79 -18.60 -1.91
N GLY A 170 -7.94 -19.19 -2.21
CA GLY A 170 -8.91 -19.63 -1.20
C GLY A 170 -10.21 -18.85 -1.16
N GLU A 171 -10.20 -17.63 -0.62
CA GLU A 171 -11.44 -17.01 -0.14
C GLU A 171 -11.56 -15.56 -0.59
N GLN A 172 -12.74 -15.21 -1.12
CA GLN A 172 -13.07 -13.84 -1.49
C GLN A 172 -13.33 -13.03 -0.22
N PRO A 173 -12.89 -11.76 -0.18
CA PRO A 173 -13.22 -10.89 0.94
C PRO A 173 -14.75 -10.75 1.05
N CYS A 174 -15.31 -11.23 2.15
CA CYS A 174 -16.71 -11.13 2.52
C CYS A 174 -16.86 -10.17 3.71
N LEU A 175 -17.69 -9.14 3.57
CA LEU A 175 -18.06 -8.26 4.67
C LEU A 175 -19.30 -8.82 5.35
N HIS A 176 -19.18 -9.15 6.62
CA HIS A 176 -20.31 -9.58 7.44
C HIS A 176 -20.79 -8.41 8.31
N ILE A 177 -22.07 -8.08 8.21
CA ILE A 177 -22.72 -7.02 8.96
C ILE A 177 -23.85 -7.67 9.77
N PRO A 178 -23.61 -8.03 11.04
CA PRO A 178 -24.63 -8.70 11.84
C PRO A 178 -25.76 -7.74 12.22
N TYR A 179 -26.94 -8.28 12.49
CA TYR A 179 -27.99 -7.49 13.16
C TYR A 179 -27.55 -7.14 14.59
N PHE A 180 -27.77 -5.88 14.98
CA PHE A 180 -27.61 -5.46 16.37
C PHE A 180 -28.88 -5.83 17.14
N LEU A 181 -28.76 -6.77 18.07
CA LEU A 181 -29.85 -7.20 18.95
C LEU A 181 -29.90 -6.40 20.26
N ASP A 182 -28.78 -5.79 20.66
CA ASP A 182 -28.70 -4.99 21.89
C ASP A 182 -29.00 -3.52 21.61
N GLN A 183 -30.06 -3.00 22.24
CA GLN A 183 -30.24 -1.56 22.35
C GLN A 183 -29.18 -1.00 23.31
N PRO A 184 -28.39 0.01 22.91
CA PRO A 184 -27.48 0.66 23.84
C PRO A 184 -28.34 1.33 24.92
N THR A 185 -28.24 0.84 26.16
CA THR A 185 -28.79 1.52 27.34
C THR A 185 -28.28 2.95 27.36
N THR A 186 -29.21 3.90 27.18
CA THR A 186 -29.02 5.34 27.35
C THR A 186 -28.61 5.69 28.76
#